data_AF-A0A7V9KGL1-F1
#
_entry.id   AF-A0A7V9KGL1-F1
#
_cell.length_a   1.000
_cell.length_b   1.000
_cell.length_c   1.000
_cell.angle_alpha   90.00
_cell.angle_beta   90.00
_cell.angle_gamma   90.00
#
_symmetry.space_group_name_H-M   'P 1'
#
loop_
_entity.id
_entity.type
_entity.pdbx_description
1 polymer ?
#
loop_
_entity_poly.entity_id
_entity_poly.type
_entity_poly.pdbx_seq_one_letter_code
_entity_poly.pdbx_strand_id
1 'polypeptide(L)'
;MPFRSLLQSGAWTTTRCAFSPRRKKAWPRRRPISATPAIYNSCANRCYYACFHATIAALLHEGIRPTGRWGHDYVQAQFAGQLVHRRKRYASAFRTTLVETFALRRIADYSTDSVSRAEGRRALTRTSAFTKAIAGRAGT
;
A
#
# COMPACT_ATOMS: atom_id res chain seq x y z
N MET A 1 -45.96 -60.05 -0.53
CA MET A 1 -46.76 -59.31 0.48
C MET A 1 -45.79 -58.45 1.30
N PRO A 2 -46.17 -57.21 1.64
CA PRO A 2 -45.49 -55.96 1.26
C PRO A 2 -44.78 -55.28 2.46
N PHE A 3 -43.98 -54.20 2.34
CA PHE A 3 -44.46 -52.81 2.23
C PHE A 3 -43.29 -51.84 1.98
N ARG A 4 -43.55 -50.84 1.12
CA ARG A 4 -42.73 -49.67 0.78
C ARG A 4 -42.37 -48.82 2.02
N SER A 5 -41.31 -47.99 1.96
CA SER A 5 -41.47 -46.52 1.87
C SER A 5 -40.13 -45.76 1.83
N LEU A 6 -40.03 -44.89 0.83
CA LEU A 6 -39.22 -43.69 0.66
C LEU A 6 -38.53 -43.11 1.91
N LEU A 7 -37.23 -42.85 1.78
CA LEU A 7 -36.66 -41.56 2.18
C LEU A 7 -35.69 -41.06 1.11
N GLN A 8 -36.22 -40.15 0.31
CA GLN A 8 -35.55 -39.24 -0.60
C GLN A 8 -34.86 -38.11 0.20
N SER A 9 -33.70 -37.69 -0.31
CA SER A 9 -33.27 -36.28 -0.39
C SER A 9 -32.94 -35.55 0.92
N GLY A 10 -31.72 -35.76 1.43
CA GLY A 10 -31.05 -34.81 2.32
C GLY A 10 -30.33 -33.72 1.52
N ALA A 11 -31.04 -32.63 1.24
CA ALA A 11 -30.50 -31.44 0.60
C ALA A 11 -29.45 -30.75 1.49
N TRP A 12 -28.25 -30.54 0.96
CA TRP A 12 -27.27 -29.61 1.52
C TRP A 12 -27.70 -28.18 1.22
N THR A 13 -28.61 -27.65 2.03
CA THR A 13 -28.96 -26.24 1.98
C THR A 13 -27.86 -25.42 2.65
N THR A 14 -27.26 -24.54 1.85
CA THR A 14 -26.36 -23.46 2.24
C THR A 14 -27.03 -22.62 3.33
N THR A 15 -26.70 -22.86 4.60
CA THR A 15 -27.08 -21.99 5.71
C THR A 15 -26.33 -20.68 5.56
N ARG A 16 -27.00 -19.70 4.97
CA ARG A 16 -26.62 -18.28 5.02
C ARG A 16 -26.50 -17.88 6.48
N CYS A 17 -25.33 -17.40 6.89
CA CYS A 17 -25.18 -16.62 8.11
C CYS A 17 -26.18 -15.44 8.08
N ALA A 18 -27.12 -15.45 9.01
CA ALA A 18 -28.11 -14.40 9.18
C ALA A 18 -27.41 -13.10 9.58
N PHE A 19 -27.27 -12.17 8.63
CA PHE A 19 -26.85 -10.80 8.86
C PHE A 19 -27.99 -10.05 9.56
N SER A 20 -27.84 -9.79 10.86
CA SER A 20 -28.77 -9.00 11.68
C SER A 20 -28.81 -7.53 11.24
N PRO A 21 -29.97 -6.96 10.86
CA PRO A 21 -30.06 -5.57 10.46
C PRO A 21 -30.55 -4.70 11.64
N ARG A 22 -29.66 -4.33 12.56
CA ARG A 22 -29.93 -3.26 13.54
C ARG A 22 -28.72 -2.37 13.79
N ARG A 23 -28.42 -1.50 12.82
CA ARG A 23 -27.89 -0.15 13.08
C ARG A 23 -28.48 0.83 12.07
N LYS A 24 -29.52 1.57 12.50
CA LYS A 24 -30.04 2.74 11.81
C LYS A 24 -29.08 3.93 11.99
N LYS A 25 -27.97 3.92 11.26
CA LYS A 25 -27.31 5.15 10.80
C LYS A 25 -27.01 4.89 9.33
N ALA A 26 -27.87 5.42 8.47
CA ALA A 26 -27.69 5.35 7.03
C ALA A 26 -26.34 5.98 6.71
N TRP A 27 -25.35 5.15 6.38
CA TRP A 27 -24.16 5.65 5.68
C TRP A 27 -24.67 6.26 4.38
N PRO A 28 -24.41 7.54 4.08
CA PRO A 28 -24.88 8.15 2.86
C PRO A 28 -24.41 7.27 1.70
N ARG A 29 -25.33 6.93 0.79
CA ARG A 29 -25.10 6.07 -0.38
C ARG A 29 -23.72 6.42 -0.92
N ARG A 30 -22.78 5.46 -0.88
CA ARG A 30 -21.42 5.66 -1.37
C ARG A 30 -21.56 6.28 -2.77
N ARG A 31 -21.07 7.51 -2.94
CA ARG A 31 -21.02 8.14 -4.26
C ARG A 31 -20.37 7.13 -5.22
N PRO A 32 -20.81 7.01 -6.47
CA PRO A 32 -20.11 6.16 -7.42
C PRO A 32 -18.63 6.53 -7.39
N ILE A 33 -17.76 5.51 -7.33
CA ILE A 33 -16.30 5.62 -7.13
C ILE A 33 -15.61 6.41 -8.27
N SER A 34 -16.37 6.88 -9.26
CA SER A 34 -15.94 7.72 -10.36
C SER A 34 -15.87 9.20 -9.96
N ALA A 35 -14.89 9.55 -9.13
CA ALA A 35 -14.26 10.86 -9.17
C ALA A 35 -12.75 10.63 -9.20
N THR A 36 -12.20 10.77 -10.40
CA THR A 36 -10.81 10.55 -10.78
C THR A 36 -9.73 11.06 -9.81
N PRO A 37 -9.88 12.16 -9.05
CA PRO A 37 -8.80 12.65 -8.17
C PRO A 37 -8.58 11.81 -6.89
N ALA A 38 -9.66 11.31 -6.28
CA ALA A 38 -9.59 10.65 -4.98
C ALA A 38 -8.79 9.32 -5.02
N ILE A 39 -8.85 8.61 -6.15
CA ILE A 39 -8.11 7.36 -6.36
C ILE A 39 -6.62 7.65 -6.53
N TYR A 40 -6.24 8.73 -7.23
CA TYR A 40 -4.83 9.10 -7.41
C TYR A 40 -4.20 9.64 -6.13
N ASN A 41 -4.96 10.39 -5.31
CA ASN A 41 -4.53 10.77 -3.97
C ASN A 41 -4.28 9.53 -3.09
N SER A 42 -5.24 8.60 -3.09
CA SER A 42 -5.08 7.32 -2.38
C SER A 42 -3.89 6.50 -2.89
N CYS A 43 -3.65 6.53 -4.20
CA CYS A 43 -2.51 5.86 -4.83
C CYS A 43 -1.19 6.48 -4.37
N ALA A 44 -1.06 7.80 -4.37
CA ALA A 44 0.13 8.51 -3.92
C ALA A 44 0.45 8.23 -2.45
N ASN A 45 -0.57 8.27 -1.57
CA ASN A 45 -0.43 7.93 -0.16
C ASN A 45 0.10 6.49 0.02
N ARG A 46 -0.50 5.51 -0.66
CA ARG A 46 -0.06 4.10 -0.59
C ARG A 46 1.35 3.89 -1.17
N CYS A 47 1.68 4.57 -2.27
CA CYS A 47 3.00 4.52 -2.87
C CYS A 47 4.08 4.99 -1.90
N TYR A 48 3.83 6.11 -1.22
CA TYR A 48 4.74 6.63 -0.21
C TYR A 48 4.98 5.63 0.92
N TYR A 49 3.93 5.09 1.54
CA TYR A 49 4.08 4.17 2.66
C TYR A 49 4.75 2.85 2.24
N ALA A 50 4.47 2.35 1.03
CA ALA A 50 5.16 1.19 0.48
C ALA A 50 6.68 1.44 0.35
N CYS A 51 7.07 2.58 -0.22
CA CYS A 51 8.48 2.97 -0.30
C CYS A 51 9.09 3.15 1.10
N PHE A 52 8.38 3.78 2.04
CA PHE A 52 8.85 4.03 3.39
C PHE A 52 9.14 2.73 4.15
N HIS A 53 8.19 1.79 4.15
CA HIS A 53 8.37 0.50 4.81
C HIS A 53 9.44 -0.37 4.14
N ALA A 54 9.48 -0.39 2.81
CA ALA A 54 10.56 -1.10 2.10
C ALA A 54 11.94 -0.52 2.46
N THR A 55 12.03 0.81 2.60
CA THR A 55 13.28 1.47 3.00
C THR A 55 13.68 1.12 4.42
N ILE A 56 12.75 1.09 5.36
CA ILE A 56 13.01 0.62 6.72
C ILE A 56 13.54 -0.81 6.70
N ALA A 57 12.93 -1.70 5.92
CA ALA A 57 13.40 -3.07 5.77
C ALA A 57 14.84 -3.13 5.21
N ALA A 58 15.14 -2.34 4.18
CA ALA A 58 16.49 -2.25 3.60
C ALA A 58 17.53 -1.72 4.60
N LEU A 59 17.19 -0.69 5.38
CA LEU A 59 18.06 -0.13 6.41
C LEU A 59 18.32 -1.14 7.53
N LEU A 60 17.28 -1.85 7.98
CA LEU A 60 17.39 -2.89 9.00
C LEU A 60 18.25 -4.06 8.53
N HIS A 61 18.08 -4.50 7.27
CA HIS A 61 18.91 -5.54 6.65
C HIS A 61 20.40 -5.17 6.64
N GLU A 62 20.70 -3.88 6.49
CA GLU A 62 22.06 -3.33 6.46
C GLU A 62 22.57 -2.91 7.85
N GLY A 63 21.85 -3.27 8.92
CA GLY A 63 22.21 -3.02 10.32
C GLY A 63 22.00 -1.57 10.78
N ILE A 64 21.34 -0.73 9.99
CA ILE A 64 21.13 0.69 10.28
C ILE A 64 19.82 0.85 11.07
N ARG A 65 19.92 1.38 12.29
CA ARG A 65 18.78 1.63 13.19
C ARG A 65 18.75 3.09 13.63
N PRO A 66 17.57 3.69 13.81
CA PRO A 66 17.44 5.00 14.43
C PRO A 66 17.76 4.91 15.93
N THR A 67 18.16 6.03 16.52
CA THR A 67 18.27 6.19 17.99
C THR A 67 16.92 6.38 18.67
N GLY A 68 15.85 6.60 17.90
CA GLY A 68 14.48 6.77 18.38
C GLY A 68 13.46 6.33 17.32
N ARG A 69 12.44 7.15 17.05
CA ARG A 69 11.43 6.84 16.03
C ARG A 69 12.00 6.90 14.61
N TRP A 70 11.40 6.12 13.71
CA TRP A 70 11.65 6.23 12.27
C TRP A 70 11.06 7.53 11.71
N GLY A 71 11.86 8.60 11.74
CA GLY A 71 11.50 9.89 11.12
C GLY A 71 11.61 9.85 9.60
N HIS A 72 10.72 10.56 8.91
CA HIS A 72 10.73 10.63 7.45
C HIS A 72 12.05 11.15 6.90
N ASP A 73 12.56 12.25 7.48
CA ASP A 73 13.83 12.87 7.06
C ASP A 73 15.01 11.93 7.31
N TYR A 74 15.01 11.25 8.46
CA TYR A 74 16.05 10.27 8.82
C TYR A 74 16.08 9.12 7.80
N VAL A 75 14.93 8.51 7.52
CA VAL A 75 14.83 7.38 6.59
C VAL A 75 15.30 7.78 5.18
N GLN A 76 14.89 8.97 4.71
CA GLN A 76 15.32 9.52 3.43
C GLN A 76 16.84 9.74 3.38
N ALA A 77 17.40 10.40 4.40
CA ALA A 77 18.83 10.71 4.48
C ALA A 77 19.68 9.43 4.56
N GLN A 78 19.28 8.46 5.38
CA GLN A 78 20.03 7.21 5.52
C GLN A 78 19.97 6.36 4.25
N PHE A 79 18.82 6.26 3.60
CA PHE A 79 18.72 5.48 2.36
C PHE A 79 19.60 6.08 1.25
N ALA A 80 19.44 7.38 0.98
CA ALA A 80 20.23 8.04 -0.05
C ALA A 80 21.73 8.07 0.31
N GLY A 81 22.07 8.46 1.54
CA GLY A 81 23.46 8.62 1.98
C GLY A 81 24.19 7.28 2.12
N GLN A 82 23.60 6.32 2.83
CA GLN A 82 24.27 5.06 3.12
C GLN A 82 24.08 4.05 1.99
N LEU A 83 22.84 3.80 1.57
CA LEU A 83 22.55 2.66 0.71
C LEU A 83 22.70 2.97 -0.79
N VAL A 84 22.57 4.23 -1.20
CA VAL A 84 22.81 4.66 -2.60
C VAL A 84 24.22 5.21 -2.79
N HIS A 85 24.65 6.19 -1.98
CA HIS A 85 25.93 6.88 -2.22
C HIS A 85 27.15 6.13 -1.68
N ARG A 86 27.17 5.83 -0.36
CA ARG A 86 28.37 5.26 0.28
C ARG A 86 28.55 3.78 -0.03
N ARG A 87 27.53 2.96 0.22
CA ARG A 87 27.59 1.50 0.06
C ARG A 87 27.21 1.03 -1.34
N LYS A 88 26.64 1.90 -2.19
CA LYS A 88 26.23 1.62 -3.58
C LYS A 88 25.41 0.33 -3.73
N ARG A 89 24.54 0.05 -2.76
CA ARG A 89 23.68 -1.15 -2.75
C ARG A 89 22.50 -1.02 -3.71
N TYR A 90 22.05 0.21 -3.94
CA TYR A 90 20.93 0.51 -4.83
C TYR A 90 21.34 1.52 -5.91
N ALA A 91 20.67 1.45 -7.05
CA ALA A 91 20.91 2.35 -8.17
C ALA A 91 20.69 3.81 -7.80
N SER A 92 21.49 4.71 -8.39
CA SER A 92 21.40 6.16 -8.19
C SER A 92 20.01 6.72 -8.53
N ALA A 93 19.30 6.11 -9.49
CA ALA A 93 17.93 6.45 -9.87
C ALA A 93 16.92 6.33 -8.71
N PHE A 94 17.22 5.56 -7.67
CA PHE A 94 16.33 5.41 -6.51
C PHE A 94 16.54 6.46 -5.42
N ARG A 95 17.58 7.30 -5.53
CA ARG A 95 17.93 8.34 -4.55
C ARG A 95 16.75 9.24 -4.20
N THR A 96 15.97 9.66 -5.20
CA THR A 96 14.91 10.66 -5.03
C THR A 96 13.53 10.04 -4.81
N THR A 97 13.39 8.71 -4.93
CA THR A 97 12.10 8.02 -4.87
C THR A 97 11.28 8.35 -3.62
N LEU A 98 11.91 8.34 -2.43
CA LEU A 98 11.19 8.65 -1.19
C LEU A 98 10.80 10.11 -1.10
N VAL A 99 11.67 11.02 -1.53
CA VAL A 99 11.40 12.47 -1.48
C VAL A 99 10.24 12.80 -2.40
N GLU A 100 10.25 12.28 -3.62
CA GLU A 100 9.21 12.53 -4.62
C GLU A 100 7.85 11.92 -4.23
N THR A 101 7.84 10.68 -3.72
CA THR A 101 6.59 10.07 -3.24
C THR A 101 6.06 10.74 -1.98
N PHE A 102 6.93 11.25 -1.09
CA PHE A 102 6.52 12.03 0.07
C PHE A 102 5.90 13.36 -0.33
N ALA A 103 6.49 14.06 -1.32
CA ALA A 103 5.93 15.30 -1.86
C ALA A 103 4.53 15.07 -2.45
N LEU A 104 4.35 14.01 -3.25
CA LEU A 104 3.04 13.65 -3.79
C LEU A 104 2.02 13.27 -2.71
N ARG A 105 2.45 12.59 -1.66
CA ARG A 105 1.59 12.33 -0.50
C ARG A 105 1.15 13.63 0.18
N ARG A 106 2.07 14.59 0.36
CA ARG A 106 1.71 15.88 0.97
C ARG A 106 0.63 16.60 0.18
N ILE A 107 0.71 16.58 -1.14
CA ILE A 107 -0.33 17.10 -2.02
C ILE A 107 -1.64 16.33 -1.80
N ALA A 108 -1.58 15.00 -1.89
CA ALA A 108 -2.75 14.13 -1.77
C ALA A 108 -3.52 14.25 -0.46
N ASP A 109 -2.82 14.41 0.66
CA ASP A 109 -3.40 14.36 2.01
C ASP A 109 -3.69 15.76 2.59
N TYR A 110 -2.90 16.77 2.21
CA TYR A 110 -2.88 18.07 2.89
C TYR A 110 -3.03 19.28 1.98
N SER A 111 -2.97 19.11 0.65
CA SER A 111 -3.22 20.22 -0.26
C SER A 111 -4.71 20.31 -0.62
N THR A 112 -5.12 21.52 -1.01
CA THR A 112 -6.37 21.74 -1.75
C THR A 112 -6.28 21.20 -3.18
N ASP A 113 -5.07 21.06 -3.71
CA ASP A 113 -4.80 20.44 -5.00
C ASP A 113 -4.92 18.92 -4.95
N SER A 114 -5.13 18.30 -6.11
CA SER A 114 -5.18 16.83 -6.23
C SER A 114 -4.07 16.30 -7.11
N VAL A 115 -3.62 15.10 -6.79
CA VAL A 115 -2.66 14.35 -7.61
C VAL A 115 -3.32 14.00 -8.94
N SER A 116 -2.67 14.36 -10.03
CA SER A 116 -3.14 14.03 -11.37
C SER A 116 -2.99 12.53 -11.67
N ARG A 117 -3.71 12.06 -12.70
CA ARG A 117 -3.56 10.71 -13.23
C ARG A 117 -2.12 10.39 -13.61
N ALA A 118 -1.43 11.35 -14.23
CA ALA A 118 -0.06 11.16 -14.72
C ALA A 118 0.92 11.01 -13.55
N GLU A 119 0.82 11.86 -12.54
CA GLU A 119 1.64 11.79 -11.32
C GLU A 119 1.39 10.49 -10.56
N GLY A 120 0.12 10.10 -10.37
CA GLY A 120 -0.23 8.84 -9.71
C GLY A 120 0.35 7.62 -10.43
N ARG A 121 0.27 7.58 -11.77
CA ARG A 121 0.87 6.49 -12.57
C ARG A 121 2.39 6.46 -12.45
N ARG A 122 3.06 7.62 -12.55
CA ARG A 122 4.52 7.72 -12.40
C ARG A 122 4.97 7.25 -11.01
N ALA A 123 4.26 7.66 -9.96
CA ALA A 123 4.51 7.24 -8.59
C ALA A 123 4.38 5.72 -8.43
N LEU A 124 3.34 5.11 -9.00
CA LEU A 124 3.12 3.67 -8.95
C LEU A 124 4.22 2.89 -9.67
N THR A 125 4.57 3.28 -10.90
CA THR A 125 5.65 2.64 -11.67
C THR A 125 6.97 2.70 -10.91
N ARG A 126 7.32 3.87 -10.39
CA ARG A 126 8.56 4.05 -9.61
C ARG A 126 8.55 3.24 -8.33
N THR A 127 7.44 3.24 -7.59
CA THR A 127 7.27 2.46 -6.36
C THR A 127 7.44 0.96 -6.63
N SER A 128 6.85 0.45 -7.72
CA SER A 128 6.99 -0.95 -8.09
C SER A 128 8.44 -1.34 -8.39
N ALA A 129 9.16 -0.51 -9.15
CA ALA A 129 10.58 -0.76 -9.43
C ALA A 129 11.42 -0.73 -8.13
N PHE A 130 11.15 0.24 -7.26
CA PHE A 130 11.85 0.43 -5.99
C PHE A 130 11.66 -0.74 -5.02
N THR A 131 10.41 -1.15 -4.78
CA THR A 131 10.12 -2.26 -3.85
C THR A 131 10.63 -3.60 -4.38
N LYS A 132 10.57 -3.83 -5.70
CA LYS A 132 11.19 -5.00 -6.35
C LYS A 132 12.70 -5.02 -6.14
N ALA A 133 13.38 -3.89 -6.31
CA ALA A 133 14.83 -3.80 -6.10
C ALA A 133 15.22 -4.10 -4.64
N ILE A 134 14.41 -3.67 -3.67
CA ILE A 134 14.63 -3.98 -2.25
C ILE A 134 14.37 -5.45 -1.97
N ALA A 135 13.24 -5.99 -2.42
CA ALA A 135 12.89 -7.40 -2.22
C ALA A 135 13.94 -8.35 -2.82
N GLY A 136 14.44 -8.04 -4.02
CA GLY A 136 15.47 -8.85 -4.69
C GLY A 136 16.82 -8.90 -3.94
N ARG A 137 17.11 -7.92 -3.07
CA ARG A 137 18.31 -7.92 -2.22
C ARG A 137 18.10 -8.54 -0.84
N ALA A 138 16.87 -8.56 -0.34
CA ALA A 138 16.56 -9.16 0.96
C ALA A 138 16.44 -10.69 0.90
N GLY A 139 16.28 -11.26 -0.30
CA GLY A 139 16.22 -12.70 -0.54
C GLY A 139 17.57 -13.37 -0.85
N THR A 140 18.68 -12.63 -0.78
CA THR A 140 20.06 -13.12 -0.99
C THR A 140 20.85 -13.03 0.30
#